data_AF-A0A937X5A1-F1
#
_entry.id   AF-A0A937X5A1-F1
#
_cell.length_a   1.000
_cell.length_b   1.000
_cell.length_c   1.000
_cell.angle_alpha   90.00
_cell.angle_beta   90.00
_cell.angle_gamma   90.00
#
_symmetry.space_group_name_H-M   'P 1'
#
loop_
_entity.id
_entity.type
_entity.pdbx_description
1 polymer ?
#
loop_
_entity_poly.entity_id
_entity_poly.type
_entity_poly.pdbx_seq_one_letter_code
_entity_poly.pdbx_strand_id
1 'polypeptide(L)'
;MAQLASLDQGVLQQTVSQLSGLETAADLILVDTGAGISNNVLGFVLAAPEVVVVTTPEPTAIVDAYGIIKTLDARNRDARINLVVNMVESESEARSVFAKVSGIIERFLTVRVSLLGWVEKDGNVGRSVLQQQPFLRAYPYTVASKRVNMLAGAILAQDATPAAPQREGFFAKLGRVLFK
;
A
#
# COMPACT_ATOMS: atom_id res chain seq x y z
N MET A 1 -0.02 15.89 4.27
CA MET A 1 -0.25 14.72 5.15
C MET A 1 0.31 14.87 6.56
N ALA A 2 1.44 15.54 6.79
CA ALA A 2 1.98 15.79 8.14
C ALA A 2 1.03 16.58 9.08
N GLN A 3 0.10 17.36 8.52
CA GLN A 3 -0.85 18.18 9.30
C GLN A 3 -2.04 17.43 9.89
N LEU A 4 -2.39 16.22 9.40
CA LEU A 4 -3.45 15.41 10.02
C LEU A 4 -2.99 14.82 11.36
N ALA A 5 -1.68 14.62 11.50
CA ALA A 5 -1.06 14.01 12.68
C ALA A 5 -0.73 15.01 13.80
N SER A 6 -0.75 16.30 13.50
CA SER A 6 -0.56 17.38 14.47
C SER A 6 -1.89 17.99 14.93
N LEU A 7 -3.02 17.36 14.60
CA LEU A 7 -4.34 17.81 15.01
C LEU A 7 -4.57 17.44 16.47
N ASP A 8 -5.25 18.34 17.18
CA ASP A 8 -5.81 18.05 18.50
C ASP A 8 -6.63 16.75 18.43
N GLN A 9 -6.58 15.96 19.51
CA GLN A 9 -7.16 14.62 19.54
C GLN A 9 -8.67 14.65 19.24
N GLY A 10 -9.36 15.71 19.68
CA GLY A 10 -10.77 15.95 19.37
C GLY A 10 -11.01 16.26 17.89
N VAL A 11 -10.14 17.07 17.26
CA VAL A 11 -10.23 17.40 15.83
C VAL A 11 -9.97 16.16 14.97
N LEU A 12 -9.01 15.31 15.36
CA LEU A 12 -8.75 14.07 14.64
C LEU A 12 -9.92 13.08 14.77
N GLN A 13 -10.53 12.95 15.96
CA GLN A 13 -11.75 12.13 16.13
C GLN A 13 -12.91 12.63 15.28
N GLN A 14 -13.15 13.94 15.28
CA GLN A 14 -14.20 14.55 14.45
C GLN A 14 -13.92 14.35 12.97
N THR A 15 -12.67 14.48 12.54
CA THR A 15 -12.24 14.22 11.16
C THR A 15 -12.48 12.76 10.77
N VAL A 16 -12.07 11.81 11.61
CA VAL A 16 -12.29 10.37 11.37
C VAL A 16 -13.79 10.07 11.26
N SER A 17 -14.62 10.64 12.15
CA SER A 17 -16.08 10.44 12.11
C SER A 17 -16.73 11.02 10.85
N GLN A 18 -16.26 12.16 10.35
CA GLN A 18 -16.76 12.75 9.11
C GLN A 18 -16.35 11.92 7.89
N LEU A 19 -15.14 11.35 7.92
CA LEU A 19 -14.63 10.50 6.84
C LEU A 19 -15.34 9.13 6.80
N SER A 20 -15.93 8.64 7.90
CA SER A 20 -16.72 7.41 7.89
C SER A 20 -17.86 7.42 6.86
N GLY A 21 -18.42 8.59 6.53
CA GLY A 21 -19.42 8.71 5.46
C GLY A 21 -18.89 8.34 4.07
N LEU A 22 -17.57 8.47 3.84
CA LEU A 22 -16.94 8.11 2.56
C LEU A 22 -16.99 6.60 2.30
N GLU A 23 -16.96 5.78 3.35
CA GLU A 23 -17.06 4.31 3.21
C GLU A 23 -18.38 3.88 2.56
N THR A 24 -19.44 4.67 2.76
CA THR A 24 -20.75 4.40 2.14
C THR A 24 -20.89 5.01 0.74
N ALA A 25 -19.99 5.91 0.34
CA ALA A 25 -20.11 6.69 -0.89
C ALA A 25 -19.14 6.26 -2.00
N ALA A 26 -18.16 5.41 -1.70
CA ALA A 26 -17.14 4.96 -2.64
C ALA A 26 -16.99 3.44 -2.64
N ASP A 27 -16.80 2.85 -3.82
CA ASP A 27 -16.52 1.42 -3.97
C ASP A 27 -15.10 1.06 -3.51
N LEU A 28 -14.16 2.01 -3.67
CA LEU A 28 -12.75 1.86 -3.32
C LEU A 28 -12.22 3.14 -2.69
N ILE A 29 -11.51 3.00 -1.56
CA ILE A 29 -10.77 4.08 -0.92
C ILE A 29 -9.28 3.74 -0.98
N LEU A 30 -8.52 4.51 -1.75
CA LEU A 30 -7.06 4.40 -1.80
C LEU A 30 -6.44 5.41 -0.84
N VAL A 31 -5.68 4.90 0.13
CA VAL A 31 -4.95 5.72 1.11
C VAL A 31 -3.48 5.74 0.76
N ASP A 32 -3.03 6.84 0.16
CA ASP A 32 -1.60 7.09 -0.05
C ASP A 32 -0.95 7.50 1.29
N THR A 33 0.05 6.74 1.73
CA THR A 33 0.70 6.96 3.03
C THR A 33 2.07 7.60 2.84
N GLY A 34 2.54 8.33 3.86
CA GLY A 34 3.91 8.80 3.88
C GLY A 34 4.92 7.65 3.92
N ALA A 35 6.20 7.94 3.71
CA ALA A 35 7.25 6.92 3.77
C ALA A 35 7.55 6.46 5.22
N GLY A 36 8.07 5.24 5.34
CA GLY A 36 8.64 4.68 6.57
C GLY A 36 7.60 4.18 7.59
N ILE A 37 8.05 4.01 8.83
CA ILE A 37 7.31 3.37 9.93
C ILE A 37 6.82 4.36 11.00
N SER A 38 6.62 5.62 10.64
CA SER A 38 6.10 6.61 11.61
C SER A 38 4.72 6.17 12.14
N ASN A 39 4.39 6.55 13.38
CA ASN A 39 3.13 6.15 14.02
C ASN A 39 1.89 6.48 13.19
N ASN A 40 1.93 7.57 12.41
CA ASN A 40 0.82 7.96 11.54
C ASN A 40 0.66 6.99 10.37
N VAL A 41 1.76 6.64 9.69
CA VAL A 41 1.76 5.66 8.60
C VAL A 41 1.28 4.30 9.12
N LEU A 42 1.78 3.88 10.27
CA LEU A 42 1.36 2.64 10.91
C LEU A 42 -0.12 2.65 11.30
N GLY A 43 -0.67 3.80 11.70
CA GLY A 43 -2.11 3.93 11.99
C GLY A 43 -2.99 3.54 10.81
N PHE A 44 -2.72 4.12 9.64
CA PHE A 44 -3.43 3.81 8.40
C PHE A 44 -3.20 2.36 7.95
N VAL A 45 -1.96 1.91 7.96
CA VAL A 45 -1.58 0.54 7.56
C VAL A 45 -2.26 -0.53 8.45
N LEU A 46 -2.35 -0.29 9.76
CA LEU A 46 -2.98 -1.24 10.69
C LEU A 46 -4.51 -1.18 10.68
N ALA A 47 -5.10 -0.09 10.19
CA ALA A 47 -6.53 0.01 9.98
C ALA A 47 -6.97 -0.68 8.69
N ALA A 48 -6.11 -0.71 7.67
CA ALA A 48 -6.48 -1.23 6.35
C ALA A 48 -6.74 -2.76 6.35
N PRO A 49 -7.78 -3.23 5.64
CA PRO A 49 -8.02 -4.65 5.39
C PRO A 49 -7.09 -5.22 4.31
N GLU A 50 -6.62 -4.37 3.40
CA GLU A 50 -5.65 -4.69 2.36
C GLU A 50 -4.54 -3.65 2.35
N VAL A 51 -3.29 -4.09 2.27
CA VAL A 51 -2.11 -3.24 2.22
C VAL A 51 -1.26 -3.60 1.02
N VAL A 52 -1.03 -2.62 0.14
CA VAL A 52 -0.08 -2.72 -0.96
C VAL A 52 1.24 -2.09 -0.55
N VAL A 53 2.24 -2.94 -0.30
CA VAL A 53 3.61 -2.51 0.02
C VAL A 53 4.39 -2.35 -1.28
N VAL A 54 4.90 -1.15 -1.54
CA VAL A 54 5.75 -0.86 -2.70
C VAL A 54 7.21 -0.87 -2.26
N THR A 55 8.05 -1.61 -2.97
CA THR A 55 9.51 -1.66 -2.75
C THR A 55 10.25 -1.50 -4.07
N THR A 56 11.58 -1.38 -4.03
CA THR A 56 12.47 -1.41 -5.21
C THR A 56 13.50 -2.53 -5.04
N PRO A 57 14.29 -2.87 -6.08
CA PRO A 57 15.41 -3.80 -5.94
C PRO A 57 16.51 -3.35 -4.96
N GLU A 58 16.45 -2.11 -4.47
CA GLU A 58 17.44 -1.57 -3.55
C GLU A 58 17.35 -2.24 -2.16
N PRO A 59 18.48 -2.68 -1.58
CA PRO A 59 18.47 -3.38 -0.29
C PRO A 59 17.78 -2.62 0.86
N THR A 60 17.91 -1.30 0.89
CA THR A 60 17.28 -0.45 1.92
C THR A 60 15.75 -0.47 1.80
N ALA A 61 15.22 -0.35 0.58
CA ALA A 61 13.77 -0.41 0.32
C ALA A 61 13.18 -1.78 0.67
N ILE A 62 13.95 -2.86 0.49
CA ILE A 62 13.55 -4.21 0.90
C ILE A 62 13.46 -4.33 2.43
N VAL A 63 14.43 -3.76 3.16
CA VAL A 63 14.43 -3.75 4.62
C VAL A 63 13.26 -2.93 5.17
N ASP A 64 12.96 -1.78 4.57
CA ASP A 64 11.83 -0.93 4.97
C ASP A 64 10.48 -1.64 4.74
N ALA A 65 10.32 -2.29 3.58
CA ALA A 65 9.14 -3.10 3.28
C ALA A 65 8.96 -4.24 4.30
N TYR A 66 10.04 -4.94 4.67
CA TYR A 66 10.01 -5.95 5.72
C TYR A 66 9.59 -5.36 7.07
N GLY A 67 10.04 -4.16 7.44
CA GLY A 67 9.64 -3.49 8.68
C GLY A 67 8.12 -3.24 8.77
N ILE A 68 7.50 -2.81 7.67
CA ILE A 68 6.04 -2.66 7.57
C ILE A 68 5.35 -4.01 7.72
N ILE A 69 5.80 -5.03 6.98
CA ILE A 69 5.19 -6.36 6.98
C ILE A 69 5.31 -7.03 8.35
N LYS A 70 6.46 -6.88 9.02
CA LYS A 70 6.65 -7.35 10.41
C LYS A 70 5.69 -6.67 11.38
N THR A 71 5.39 -5.38 11.17
CA THR A 71 4.43 -4.67 12.01
C THR A 71 3.00 -5.15 11.78
N LEU A 72 2.64 -5.44 10.53
CA LEU A 72 1.37 -6.08 10.16
C LEU A 72 1.25 -7.48 10.79
N ASP A 73 2.31 -8.29 10.74
CA ASP A 73 2.35 -9.60 11.40
C ASP A 73 2.11 -9.50 12.90
N ALA A 74 2.63 -8.47 13.56
CA ALA A 74 2.46 -8.31 15.00
C ALA A 74 1.07 -7.77 15.39
N ARG A 75 0.45 -6.91 14.57
CA ARG A 75 -0.69 -6.07 15.00
C ARG A 75 -1.94 -6.13 14.12
N ASN A 76 -1.88 -6.72 12.92
CA ASN A 76 -3.00 -6.83 11.98
C ASN A 76 -2.84 -8.04 11.03
N ARG A 77 -2.77 -9.25 11.59
CA ARG A 77 -2.52 -10.51 10.82
C ARG A 77 -3.58 -10.85 9.79
N ASP A 78 -4.80 -10.33 9.98
CA ASP A 78 -5.92 -10.58 9.07
C ASP A 78 -5.85 -9.72 7.79
N ALA A 79 -4.93 -8.75 7.73
CA ALA A 79 -4.76 -7.94 6.54
C ALA A 79 -4.24 -8.76 5.36
N ARG A 80 -4.82 -8.54 4.19
CA ARG A 80 -4.25 -8.99 2.92
C ARG A 80 -3.02 -8.14 2.61
N ILE A 81 -1.86 -8.78 2.45
CA ILE A 81 -0.61 -8.07 2.15
C ILE A 81 -0.16 -8.40 0.73
N ASN A 82 -0.08 -7.35 -0.09
CA ASN A 82 0.32 -7.38 -1.48
C ASN A 82 1.65 -6.64 -1.65
N LEU A 83 2.60 -7.19 -2.40
CA LEU A 83 3.87 -6.55 -2.73
C LEU A 83 3.87 -6.09 -4.19
N VAL A 84 4.31 -4.86 -4.44
CA VAL A 84 4.67 -4.35 -5.76
C VAL A 84 6.15 -4.04 -5.79
N VAL A 85 6.86 -4.62 -6.76
CA VAL A 85 8.28 -4.30 -6.99
C VAL A 85 8.40 -3.24 -8.08
N ASN A 86 8.75 -2.03 -7.69
CA ASN A 86 8.87 -0.87 -8.57
C ASN A 86 10.32 -0.67 -9.04
N MET A 87 10.50 0.01 -10.18
CA MET A 87 11.80 0.36 -10.75
C MET A 87 12.71 -0.84 -11.05
N VAL A 88 12.12 -1.95 -11.51
CA VAL A 88 12.89 -3.12 -11.98
C VAL A 88 13.33 -2.94 -13.42
N GLU A 89 14.42 -3.59 -13.82
CA GLU A 89 14.87 -3.67 -15.20
C GLU A 89 14.13 -4.78 -15.98
N SER A 90 13.58 -5.78 -15.27
CA SER A 90 12.83 -6.89 -15.90
C SER A 90 11.89 -7.62 -14.95
N GLU A 91 10.99 -8.42 -15.51
CA GLU A 91 10.16 -9.38 -14.76
C GLU A 91 11.01 -10.37 -13.95
N SER A 92 12.12 -10.85 -14.51
CA SER A 92 13.00 -11.80 -13.82
C SER A 92 13.60 -11.18 -12.55
N GLU A 93 13.96 -9.89 -12.61
CA GLU A 93 14.44 -9.16 -11.44
C GLU A 93 13.33 -8.99 -10.40
N ALA A 94 12.12 -8.60 -10.82
CA ALA A 94 10.97 -8.49 -9.92
C ALA A 94 10.70 -9.81 -9.18
N ARG A 95 10.71 -10.93 -9.89
CA ARG A 95 10.50 -12.26 -9.31
C ARG A 95 11.63 -12.63 -8.34
N SER A 96 12.88 -12.27 -8.66
CA SER A 96 14.01 -12.49 -7.76
C SER A 96 13.89 -11.66 -6.47
N VAL A 97 13.51 -10.38 -6.56
CA VAL A 97 13.28 -9.52 -5.40
C VAL A 97 12.14 -10.06 -4.54
N PHE A 98 11.01 -10.44 -5.17
CA PHE A 98 9.89 -11.03 -4.46
C PHE A 98 10.29 -12.32 -3.73
N ALA A 99 11.00 -13.24 -4.38
CA ALA A 99 11.45 -14.49 -3.76
C ALA A 99 12.36 -14.26 -2.54
N LYS A 100 13.23 -13.24 -2.59
CA LYS A 100 14.05 -12.85 -1.43
C LYS A 100 13.18 -12.33 -0.28
N VAL A 101 12.25 -11.43 -0.58
CA VAL A 101 11.33 -10.84 0.41
C VAL A 101 10.45 -11.93 1.03
N SER A 102 9.79 -12.74 0.20
CA SER A 102 8.90 -13.82 0.65
C SER A 102 9.66 -14.86 1.46
N GLY A 103 10.88 -15.25 1.06
CA GLY A 103 11.68 -16.21 1.82
C GLY A 103 12.09 -15.72 3.20
N ILE A 104 12.36 -14.42 3.36
CA ILE A 104 12.60 -13.82 4.69
C ILE A 104 11.32 -13.83 5.52
N ILE A 105 10.19 -13.43 4.93
CA ILE A 105 8.89 -13.40 5.60
C ILE A 105 8.48 -14.79 6.07
N GLU A 106 8.54 -15.81 5.20
CA GLU A 106 8.17 -17.19 5.52
C GLU A 106 9.06 -17.80 6.62
N ARG A 107 10.31 -17.36 6.72
CA ARG A 107 11.25 -17.83 7.75
C ARG A 107 10.97 -17.22 9.13
N PHE A 108 10.48 -15.99 9.20
CA PHE A 108 10.43 -15.22 10.45
C PHE A 108 9.04 -14.78 10.89
N LEU A 109 8.05 -14.76 9.99
CA LEU A 109 6.72 -14.23 10.21
C LEU A 109 5.64 -15.28 9.89
N THR A 110 4.42 -15.03 10.35
CA THR A 110 3.26 -15.91 10.16
C THR A 110 2.34 -15.47 9.02
N VAL A 111 2.35 -14.17 8.69
CA VAL A 111 1.61 -13.63 7.55
C VAL A 111 2.15 -14.12 6.21
N ARG A 112 1.29 -14.12 5.20
CA ARG A 112 1.67 -14.37 3.81
C ARG A 112 1.63 -13.08 3.01
N VAL A 113 2.54 -12.96 2.06
CA VAL A 113 2.60 -11.84 1.13
C VAL A 113 2.48 -12.35 -0.29
N SER A 114 1.61 -11.71 -1.07
CA SER A 114 1.40 -12.05 -2.48
C SER A 114 2.10 -11.04 -3.38
N LEU A 115 2.68 -11.49 -4.50
CA LEU A 115 3.17 -10.58 -5.52
C LEU A 115 1.98 -10.05 -6.31
N LEU A 116 1.65 -8.76 -6.15
CA LEU A 116 0.60 -8.10 -6.93
C LEU A 116 1.09 -7.78 -8.34
N GLY A 117 2.36 -7.42 -8.48
CA GLY A 117 3.01 -7.19 -9.76
C GLY A 117 4.28 -6.36 -9.63
N TRP A 118 4.72 -5.80 -10.74
CA TRP A 118 5.93 -4.97 -10.81
C TRP A 118 5.77 -3.86 -11.83
N VAL A 119 6.63 -2.85 -11.73
CA VAL A 119 6.72 -1.73 -12.67
C VAL A 119 8.16 -1.58 -13.12
N GLU A 120 8.41 -1.73 -14.42
CA GLU A 120 9.73 -1.51 -14.98
C GLU A 120 10.17 -0.03 -14.87
N LYS A 121 11.47 0.19 -14.69
CA LYS A 121 12.08 1.51 -14.68
C LYS A 121 11.84 2.20 -16.03
N ASP A 122 11.26 3.38 -15.99
CA ASP A 122 10.87 4.12 -17.18
C ASP A 122 11.20 5.61 -17.01
N GLY A 123 12.07 6.13 -17.89
CA GLY A 123 12.47 7.54 -17.86
C GLY A 123 11.30 8.51 -18.11
N ASN A 124 10.21 8.05 -18.72
CA ASN A 124 9.01 8.86 -18.94
C ASN A 124 8.28 9.18 -17.63
N VAL A 125 8.41 8.34 -16.59
CA VAL A 125 7.87 8.63 -15.26
C VAL A 125 8.52 9.90 -14.72
N GLY A 126 9.86 9.97 -14.72
CA GLY A 126 10.59 11.17 -14.27
C GLY A 126 10.26 12.42 -15.10
N ARG A 127 10.18 12.28 -16.43
CA ARG A 127 9.77 13.38 -17.32
C ARG A 127 8.35 13.88 -17.00
N SER A 128 7.43 12.98 -16.73
CA SER A 128 6.03 13.32 -16.41
C SER A 128 5.90 14.09 -15.09
N VAL A 129 6.74 13.75 -14.10
CA VAL A 129 6.80 14.44 -12.81
C VAL A 129 7.27 15.88 -13.02
N LEU A 130 8.31 16.10 -13.83
CA LEU A 130 8.76 17.45 -14.20
C LEU A 130 7.69 18.25 -14.95
N GLN A 131 6.84 17.58 -15.73
CA GLN A 131 5.71 18.18 -16.44
C GLN A 131 4.46 18.36 -15.55
N GLN A 132 4.50 17.93 -14.30
CA GLN A 132 3.36 17.92 -13.38
C GLN A 132 2.11 17.24 -13.96
N GLN A 133 2.32 16.20 -14.77
CA GLN A 133 1.26 15.42 -15.41
C GLN A 133 1.47 13.94 -15.07
N PRO A 134 0.43 13.20 -14.63
CA PRO A 134 0.55 11.77 -14.41
C PRO A 134 1.06 11.05 -15.67
N PHE A 135 2.07 10.19 -15.54
CA PHE A 135 2.64 9.48 -16.71
C PHE A 135 1.61 8.61 -17.43
N LEU A 136 0.58 8.10 -16.74
CA LEU A 136 -0.55 7.41 -17.38
C LEU A 136 -1.30 8.30 -18.39
N ARG A 137 -1.29 9.62 -18.20
CA ARG A 137 -1.92 10.59 -19.10
C ARG A 137 -0.94 11.11 -20.14
N ALA A 138 0.29 11.41 -19.75
CA ALA A 138 1.31 11.97 -20.65
C ALA A 138 1.90 10.93 -21.61
N TYR A 139 2.07 9.68 -21.14
CA TYR A 139 2.74 8.60 -21.85
C TYR A 139 1.96 7.27 -21.73
N PRO A 140 0.68 7.20 -22.14
CA PRO A 140 -0.24 6.09 -21.83
C PRO A 140 0.19 4.71 -22.34
N TYR A 141 1.12 4.62 -23.30
CA TYR A 141 1.49 3.38 -23.97
C TYR A 141 2.86 2.82 -23.55
N THR A 142 3.51 3.40 -22.55
CA THR A 142 4.80 2.88 -22.07
C THR A 142 4.63 1.58 -21.29
N VAL A 143 5.76 0.89 -21.06
CA VAL A 143 5.77 -0.34 -20.27
C VAL A 143 5.25 -0.06 -18.86
N ALA A 144 5.72 1.00 -18.20
CA ALA A 144 5.26 1.38 -16.87
C ALA A 144 3.75 1.67 -16.83
N SER A 145 3.21 2.38 -17.83
CA SER A 145 1.77 2.64 -17.92
C SER A 145 0.94 1.36 -18.06
N LYS A 146 1.39 0.43 -18.91
CA LYS A 146 0.75 -0.88 -19.05
C LYS A 146 0.77 -1.66 -17.74
N ARG A 147 1.89 -1.66 -17.01
CA ARG A 147 2.01 -2.33 -15.71
C ARG A 147 1.08 -1.75 -14.66
N VAL A 148 0.97 -0.43 -14.55
CA VAL A 148 0.06 0.17 -13.57
C VAL A 148 -1.41 -0.16 -13.89
N ASN A 149 -1.80 -0.19 -15.18
CA ASN A 149 -3.13 -0.66 -15.55
C ASN A 149 -3.36 -2.14 -15.19
N MET A 150 -2.34 -3.00 -15.33
CA MET A 150 -2.41 -4.40 -14.88
C MET A 150 -2.55 -4.51 -13.36
N LEU A 151 -1.81 -3.69 -12.59
CA LEU A 151 -1.92 -3.63 -11.13
C LEU A 151 -3.33 -3.20 -10.70
N ALA A 152 -3.89 -2.18 -11.35
CA ALA A 152 -5.26 -1.74 -11.08
C ALA A 152 -6.27 -2.86 -11.36
N GLY A 153 -6.14 -3.56 -12.50
CA GLY A 153 -6.97 -4.72 -12.81
C GLY A 153 -6.82 -5.86 -11.80
N ALA A 154 -5.61 -6.10 -11.30
CA ALA A 154 -5.35 -7.13 -10.29
C ALA A 154 -6.01 -6.79 -8.94
N ILE A 155 -5.98 -5.52 -8.50
CA ILE A 155 -6.66 -5.06 -7.28
C ILE A 155 -8.17 -5.29 -7.42
N LEU A 156 -8.77 -4.81 -8.51
CA LEU A 156 -10.21 -4.95 -8.76
C LEU A 156 -10.66 -6.43 -8.86
N ALA A 157 -9.80 -7.32 -9.35
CA ALA A 157 -10.08 -8.74 -9.41
C ALA A 157 -10.06 -9.43 -8.03
N GLN A 158 -9.31 -8.89 -7.06
CA GLN A 158 -9.27 -9.43 -5.70
C GLN A 158 -10.55 -9.13 -4.91
N ASP A 159 -11.19 -7.98 -5.19
CA ASP A 159 -12.46 -7.57 -4.58
C ASP A 159 -13.66 -8.44 -5.04
N ALA A 160 -13.54 -9.14 -6.16
CA ALA A 160 -14.53 -10.14 -6.59
C ALA A 160 -14.56 -11.38 -5.68
N THR A 161 -13.55 -11.56 -4.82
CA THR A 161 -13.53 -12.59 -3.78
C THR A 161 -14.11 -11.99 -2.51
N PRO A 162 -15.23 -12.51 -1.96
CA PRO A 162 -15.82 -11.93 -0.76
C PRO A 162 -14.81 -12.00 0.39
N ALA A 163 -14.34 -10.83 0.83
CA ALA A 163 -13.62 -10.72 2.09
C ALA A 163 -14.53 -11.22 3.21
N ALA A 164 -13.94 -11.85 4.24
CA ALA A 164 -14.68 -12.15 5.46
C ALA A 164 -15.37 -10.86 5.94
N PRO A 165 -16.61 -10.93 6.46
CA PRO A 165 -17.36 -9.74 6.83
C PRO A 165 -16.52 -8.88 7.77
N GLN A 166 -16.18 -7.66 7.33
CA GLN A 166 -15.45 -6.71 8.15
C GLN A 166 -16.35 -6.35 9.33
N ARG A 167 -15.93 -6.73 10.54
CA ARG A 167 -16.67 -6.49 11.79
C ARG A 167 -16.73 -5.00 12.16
N GLU A 168 -15.86 -4.17 11.59
CA GLU A 168 -15.64 -2.77 11.90
C GLU A 168 -15.11 -2.05 10.64
N GLY A 169 -15.60 -0.84 10.35
CA GLY A 169 -15.15 -0.02 9.21
C GLY A 169 -13.71 0.48 9.38
N PHE A 170 -13.05 0.83 8.27
CA PHE A 170 -11.67 1.30 8.25
C PHE A 170 -11.45 2.52 9.14
N PHE A 171 -12.30 3.55 9.05
CA PHE A 171 -12.14 4.78 9.84
C PHE A 171 -12.38 4.55 11.34
N ALA A 172 -13.34 3.69 11.69
CA ALA A 172 -13.55 3.30 13.09
C ALA A 172 -12.32 2.59 13.67
N LYS A 173 -11.76 1.64 12.91
CA LYS A 173 -10.52 0.94 13.27
C LYS A 173 -9.33 1.90 13.34
N LEU A 174 -9.23 2.87 12.43
CA LEU A 174 -8.18 3.90 12.40
C LEU A 174 -8.20 4.76 13.67
N GLY A 175 -9.38 5.25 14.08
CA GLY A 175 -9.52 5.99 15.33
C GLY A 175 -8.99 5.17 16.51
N ARG A 176 -9.42 3.92 16.64
CA ARG A 176 -8.95 3.03 17.72
C ARG A 176 -7.44 2.78 17.70
N VAL A 177 -6.81 2.72 16.53
CA VAL A 177 -5.36 2.52 16.41
C VAL A 177 -4.58 3.78 16.77
N LEU A 178 -5.09 4.96 16.40
CA LEU A 178 -4.42 6.25 16.64
C LEU A 178 -4.61 6.78 18.07
N PHE A 179 -5.69 6.41 18.75
CA PHE A 179 -6.03 6.90 20.10
C PHE A 179 -5.76 5.91 21.24
N LYS A 180 -4.90 4.91 21.00
CA LYS A 180 -4.40 3.98 22.02
C LYS A 180 -3.06 4.41 22.59
#